data_AF-A0A3N5J1Q5-F1
#
_entry.id   AF-A0A3N5J1Q5-F1
#
_cell.length_a   1.000
_cell.length_b   1.000
_cell.length_c   1.000
_cell.angle_alpha   90.00
_cell.angle_beta   90.00
_cell.angle_gamma   90.00
#
_symmetry.space_group_name_H-M   'P 1'
#
loop_
_entity.id
_entity.type
_entity.pdbx_description
1 polymer ?
#
loop_
_entity_poly.entity_id
_entity_poly.type
_entity_poly.pdbx_seq_one_letter_code
_entity_poly.pdbx_strand_id
1 'polypeptide(L)'
;MTEEPKKKEKVPRQKMPEQEPKVRARNFEEVPLGYSPETAQLEASRCLQCKKPSCVEGCPVQIDIPGFIREINKGDFSGAIMKLWEKTSLPAVCGRVCPQEAQCEQLCILGKKDEPVAIGRLERFASDYQRTKGEYKLPHKAEPTGKKVAVIGSGPSGLTVAGDLILKGHDVTIFEAFHKPGGVLVYGIPEFRLPKAIVEAEVNILEKLGGKIVCNAVIGRTQTIEELINEEGFDAVYVGVGAGLPVFMNLPGENLIGIYSANEYLTRSNLMKAYLFPQYDTPIIFGKNVVVLGAGNVAMDSARTAMRLGANSVKIVYRRSRTEMPARGEEIHHAEEEGVELFLLTNPTKFMGDDQGRVVAMECIKMELGEPDASGRRRPVPMKGSEFTLETDLVVIAIGAGANPLITATTPGLQTNKRGYIVADEKTGKTLKRGVWAGGDIVTGSATVILAMGAGRLAANSIHEYLTIGW
;
A
#
# COMPACT_ATOMS: atom_id res chain seq x y z
N MET A 1 -11.19 -34.98 46.80
CA MET A 1 -10.65 -33.62 46.58
C MET A 1 -10.57 -33.43 45.08
N THR A 2 -11.57 -32.78 44.50
CA THR A 2 -11.56 -32.38 43.08
C THR A 2 -10.53 -31.27 42.93
N GLU A 3 -9.42 -31.54 42.24
CA GLU A 3 -8.47 -30.50 41.87
C GLU A 3 -9.21 -29.41 41.08
N GLU A 4 -9.24 -28.19 41.61
CA GLU A 4 -9.70 -27.03 40.86
C GLU A 4 -8.87 -26.93 39.57
N PRO A 5 -9.50 -26.76 38.40
CA PRO A 5 -8.76 -26.63 37.16
C PRO A 5 -7.84 -25.42 37.26
N LYS A 6 -6.52 -25.65 37.28
CA LYS A 6 -5.50 -24.60 37.24
C LYS A 6 -5.85 -23.64 36.12
N LYS A 7 -6.21 -22.41 36.50
CA LYS A 7 -6.55 -21.33 35.57
C LYS A 7 -5.33 -21.12 34.66
N LYS A 8 -5.43 -21.52 33.39
CA LYS A 8 -4.35 -21.32 32.42
C LYS A 8 -3.95 -19.85 32.43
N GLU A 9 -2.68 -19.59 32.67
CA GLU A 9 -2.13 -18.24 32.68
C GLU A 9 -2.36 -17.62 31.30
N LYS A 10 -2.92 -16.41 31.27
CA LYS A 10 -3.34 -15.74 30.04
C LYS A 10 -2.11 -15.21 29.32
N VAL A 11 -1.84 -15.71 28.11
CA VAL A 11 -0.74 -15.21 27.27
C VAL A 11 -1.19 -13.87 26.63
N PRO A 12 -0.56 -12.73 26.98
CA PRO A 12 -0.90 -11.44 26.37
C PRO A 12 -0.49 -11.38 24.90
N ARG A 13 -1.04 -10.41 24.16
CA ARG A 13 -0.56 -10.14 22.80
C ARG A 13 0.89 -9.70 22.84
N GLN A 14 1.73 -10.32 22.01
CA GLN A 14 3.15 -10.00 21.97
C GLN A 14 3.36 -8.62 21.34
N LYS A 15 4.06 -7.73 22.04
CA LYS A 15 4.41 -6.41 21.51
C LYS A 15 5.44 -6.54 20.40
N MET A 16 5.30 -5.74 19.35
CA MET A 16 6.31 -5.66 18.30
C MET A 16 7.50 -4.85 18.85
N PRO A 17 8.73 -5.38 18.83
CA PRO A 17 9.91 -4.57 19.13
C PRO A 17 10.05 -3.47 18.06
N GLU A 18 10.36 -2.26 18.50
CA GLU A 18 10.50 -1.09 17.63
C GLU A 18 11.78 -0.33 17.95
N GLN A 19 12.29 0.41 16.98
CA GLN A 19 13.34 1.39 17.23
C GLN A 19 12.85 2.51 18.17
N GLU A 20 13.77 3.06 18.96
CA GLU A 20 13.52 4.22 19.83
C GLU A 20 13.06 5.44 19.01
N PRO A 21 11.99 6.15 19.41
CA PRO A 21 11.41 7.24 18.62
C PRO A 21 12.38 8.34 18.18
N LYS A 22 13.27 8.79 19.09
CA LYS A 22 14.25 9.83 18.79
C LYS A 22 15.32 9.39 17.79
N VAL A 23 15.62 8.09 17.75
CA VAL A 23 16.61 7.51 16.82
C VAL A 23 15.97 7.32 15.45
N ARG A 24 14.80 6.67 15.39
CA ARG A 24 14.11 6.36 14.14
C ARG A 24 13.61 7.59 13.38
N ALA A 25 13.37 8.70 14.09
CA ALA A 25 13.01 9.98 13.46
C ALA A 25 14.11 10.54 12.55
N ARG A 26 15.34 10.01 12.60
CA ARG A 26 16.52 10.53 11.86
C ARG A 26 17.20 9.49 10.96
N ASN A 27 16.58 8.34 10.74
CA ASN A 27 17.08 7.32 9.81
C ASN A 27 15.94 6.69 9.00
N PHE A 28 16.27 6.05 7.87
CA PHE A 28 15.30 5.40 6.98
C PHE A 28 15.17 3.89 7.22
N GLU A 29 15.74 3.36 8.32
CA GLU A 29 15.65 1.95 8.65
C GLU A 29 14.24 1.57 9.12
N GLU A 30 13.88 0.29 8.96
CA GLU A 30 12.55 -0.22 9.30
C GLU A 30 12.23 -0.01 10.80
N VAL A 31 11.11 0.65 11.10
CA VAL A 31 10.75 1.00 12.49
C VAL A 31 10.44 -0.23 13.34
N PRO A 32 9.51 -1.13 12.95
CA PRO A 32 9.28 -2.35 13.70
C PRO A 32 10.33 -3.40 13.30
N LEU A 33 10.94 -4.05 14.27
CA LEU A 33 12.09 -4.96 14.08
C LEU A 33 11.70 -6.40 13.75
N GLY A 34 10.44 -6.77 13.96
CA GLY A 34 9.94 -8.14 13.77
C GLY A 34 10.03 -8.98 15.04
N TYR A 35 9.40 -10.16 15.01
CA TYR A 35 9.46 -11.12 16.12
C TYR A 35 10.68 -12.03 16.03
N SER A 36 11.18 -12.46 17.20
CA SER A 36 12.04 -13.63 17.29
C SER A 36 11.23 -14.92 17.09
N PRO A 37 11.87 -16.07 16.80
CA PRO A 37 11.19 -17.37 16.75
C PRO A 37 10.37 -17.68 18.00
N GLU A 38 10.90 -17.39 19.18
CA GLU A 38 10.26 -17.66 20.46
C GLU A 38 9.02 -16.77 20.65
N THR A 39 9.14 -15.47 20.34
CA THR A 39 8.01 -14.54 20.40
C THR A 39 6.93 -14.90 19.38
N ALA A 40 7.31 -15.28 18.16
CA ALA A 40 6.38 -15.69 17.13
C ALA A 40 5.62 -16.96 17.51
N GLN A 41 6.30 -17.96 18.09
CA GLN A 41 5.65 -19.16 18.62
C GLN A 41 4.71 -18.84 19.78
N LEU A 42 5.12 -17.97 20.70
CA LEU A 42 4.29 -17.54 21.82
C LEU A 42 3.02 -16.82 21.33
N GLU A 43 3.13 -15.91 20.36
CA GLU A 43 1.96 -15.26 19.75
C GLU A 43 1.09 -16.26 18.97
N ALA A 44 1.70 -17.18 18.21
CA ALA A 44 0.99 -18.22 17.47
C ALA A 44 0.18 -19.14 18.38
N SER A 45 0.67 -19.41 19.60
CA SER A 45 -0.02 -20.23 20.62
C SER A 45 -1.35 -19.63 21.09
N ARG A 46 -1.57 -18.32 20.89
CA ARG A 46 -2.83 -17.64 21.20
C ARG A 46 -3.94 -17.97 20.20
N CYS A 47 -3.60 -18.48 19.01
CA CYS A 47 -4.59 -18.84 17.99
C CYS A 47 -5.44 -20.04 18.44
N LEU A 48 -6.76 -19.84 18.45
CA LEU A 48 -7.74 -20.84 18.89
C LEU A 48 -7.95 -21.99 17.90
N GLN A 49 -7.31 -21.96 16.73
CA GLN A 49 -7.49 -22.95 15.66
C GLN A 49 -8.98 -23.18 15.34
N CYS A 50 -9.70 -22.08 15.11
CA CYS A 50 -11.15 -22.06 14.94
C CYS A 50 -11.58 -22.95 13.77
N LYS A 51 -12.61 -23.80 13.98
CA LYS A 51 -13.19 -24.64 12.91
C LYS A 51 -13.80 -23.83 11.76
N LYS A 52 -14.38 -22.66 12.08
CA LYS A 52 -14.90 -21.68 11.12
C LYS A 52 -14.12 -20.38 11.29
N PRO A 53 -13.01 -20.19 10.58
CA PRO A 53 -12.09 -19.10 10.85
C PRO A 53 -12.54 -17.81 10.14
N SER A 54 -13.28 -16.95 10.85
CA SER A 54 -13.72 -15.64 10.33
C SER A 54 -12.56 -14.71 9.96
N CYS A 55 -11.35 -14.94 10.48
CA CYS A 55 -10.16 -14.21 10.04
C CYS A 55 -9.83 -14.44 8.55
N VAL A 56 -10.15 -15.61 8.00
CA VAL A 56 -9.95 -15.93 6.57
C VAL A 56 -10.92 -15.13 5.70
N GLU A 57 -12.18 -15.03 6.12
CA GLU A 57 -13.19 -14.19 5.45
C GLU A 57 -12.82 -12.71 5.48
N GLY A 58 -12.14 -12.26 6.53
CA GLY A 58 -11.63 -10.89 6.67
C GLY A 58 -10.38 -10.59 5.86
N CYS A 59 -9.76 -11.58 5.22
CA CYS A 59 -8.61 -11.41 4.34
C CYS A 59 -9.09 -11.31 2.88
N PRO A 60 -8.88 -10.19 2.18
CA PRO A 60 -9.32 -10.04 0.78
C PRO A 60 -8.78 -11.08 -0.21
N VAL A 61 -7.65 -11.72 0.12
CA VAL A 61 -7.05 -12.81 -0.68
C VAL A 61 -7.22 -14.20 -0.05
N GLN A 62 -8.00 -14.30 1.04
CA GLN A 62 -8.39 -15.55 1.70
C GLN A 62 -7.22 -16.48 2.06
N ILE A 63 -6.19 -15.92 2.73
CA ILE A 63 -5.08 -16.69 3.29
C ILE A 63 -5.59 -17.76 4.25
N ASP A 64 -5.03 -18.97 4.23
CA ASP A 64 -5.24 -19.98 5.26
C ASP A 64 -4.52 -19.60 6.57
N ILE A 65 -5.12 -18.63 7.29
CA ILE A 65 -4.55 -18.05 8.50
C ILE A 65 -4.33 -19.09 9.60
N PRO A 66 -5.31 -19.95 9.95
CA PRO A 66 -5.08 -21.01 10.93
C PRO A 66 -4.00 -21.99 10.49
N GLY A 67 -3.92 -22.29 9.18
CA GLY A 67 -2.91 -23.18 8.59
C GLY A 67 -1.49 -22.69 8.83
N PHE A 68 -1.13 -21.49 8.37
CA PHE A 68 0.25 -21.01 8.51
C PHE A 68 0.63 -20.77 9.99
N ILE A 69 -0.30 -20.28 10.81
CA ILE A 69 -0.06 -20.06 12.24
C ILE A 69 0.19 -21.39 12.96
N ARG A 70 -0.48 -22.47 12.55
CA ARG A 70 -0.25 -23.81 13.11
C ARG A 70 1.17 -24.28 12.86
N GLU A 71 1.73 -24.02 11.67
CA GLU A 71 3.10 -24.39 11.35
C GLU A 71 4.11 -23.56 12.17
N ILE A 72 3.86 -22.25 12.35
CA ILE A 72 4.66 -21.43 13.28
C ILE A 72 4.63 -22.03 14.69
N ASN A 73 3.45 -22.38 15.20
CA ASN A 73 3.28 -22.93 16.54
C ASN A 73 4.00 -24.28 16.73
N LYS A 74 4.19 -25.07 15.67
CA LYS A 74 4.99 -26.31 15.69
C LYS A 74 6.50 -26.06 15.57
N GLY A 75 6.92 -24.84 15.22
CA GLY A 75 8.31 -24.51 14.88
C GLY A 75 8.69 -24.79 13.42
N ASP A 76 7.72 -25.14 12.57
CA ASP A 76 7.94 -25.30 11.13
C ASP A 76 7.69 -23.95 10.40
N PHE A 77 8.67 -23.05 10.51
CA PHE A 77 8.56 -21.71 9.92
C PHE A 77 8.61 -21.73 8.39
N SER A 78 9.34 -22.67 7.80
CA SER A 78 9.36 -22.90 6.35
C SER A 78 8.01 -23.45 5.86
N GLY A 79 7.37 -24.32 6.65
CA GLY A 79 5.99 -24.76 6.41
C GLY A 79 4.98 -23.60 6.41
N ALA A 80 5.16 -22.64 7.31
CA ALA A 80 4.28 -21.48 7.41
C ALA A 80 4.32 -20.59 6.15
N ILE A 81 5.51 -20.28 5.63
CA ILE A 81 5.64 -19.48 4.41
C ILE A 81 5.15 -20.24 3.17
N MET A 82 5.35 -21.56 3.08
CA MET A 82 4.78 -22.37 2.00
C MET A 82 3.25 -22.26 1.96
N LYS A 83 2.59 -22.25 3.14
CA LYS A 83 1.14 -22.03 3.23
C LYS A 83 0.71 -20.64 2.78
N LEU A 84 1.51 -19.62 3.04
CA LEU A 84 1.24 -18.25 2.57
C LEU A 84 1.37 -18.16 1.03
N TRP A 85 2.43 -18.74 0.45
CA TRP A 85 2.65 -18.71 -1.00
C TRP A 85 1.61 -19.46 -1.83
N GLU A 86 0.81 -20.34 -1.23
CA GLU A 86 -0.38 -20.92 -1.88
C GLU A 86 -1.46 -19.86 -2.20
N LYS A 87 -1.45 -18.72 -1.49
CA LYS A 87 -2.53 -17.71 -1.53
C LYS A 87 -2.06 -16.27 -1.78
N THR A 88 -0.77 -15.99 -1.72
CA THR A 88 -0.26 -14.63 -1.93
C THR A 88 1.18 -14.64 -2.46
N SER A 89 1.46 -13.71 -3.39
CA SER A 89 2.81 -13.45 -3.91
C SER A 89 3.53 -12.31 -3.18
N LEU A 90 2.91 -11.72 -2.15
CA LEU A 90 3.46 -10.58 -1.40
C LEU A 90 3.29 -10.72 0.12
N PRO A 91 3.48 -11.90 0.74
CA PRO A 91 3.25 -12.06 2.18
C PRO A 91 4.13 -11.14 3.05
N ALA A 92 5.39 -10.91 2.67
CA ALA A 92 6.28 -10.03 3.42
C ALA A 92 5.83 -8.57 3.41
N VAL A 93 5.14 -8.16 2.34
CA VAL A 93 4.53 -6.82 2.19
C VAL A 93 3.24 -6.74 3.00
N CYS A 94 2.34 -7.71 2.84
CA CYS A 94 1.03 -7.74 3.50
C CYS A 94 1.16 -7.69 5.03
N GLY A 95 2.08 -8.48 5.60
CA GLY A 95 2.36 -8.48 7.03
C GLY A 95 2.82 -7.13 7.60
N ARG A 96 3.31 -6.21 6.74
CA ARG A 96 3.78 -4.87 7.11
C ARG A 96 2.73 -3.77 6.93
N VAL A 97 2.02 -3.79 5.81
CA VAL A 97 1.26 -2.61 5.36
C VAL A 97 -0.26 -2.79 5.37
N CYS A 98 -0.77 -4.01 5.61
CA CYS A 98 -2.20 -4.23 5.76
C CYS A 98 -2.74 -3.47 6.98
N PRO A 99 -3.93 -2.87 6.91
CA PRO A 99 -4.64 -2.37 8.09
C PRO A 99 -5.40 -3.54 8.75
N GLN A 100 -4.67 -4.41 9.46
CA GLN A 100 -5.24 -5.64 10.01
C GLN A 100 -6.42 -5.38 10.96
N GLU A 101 -6.43 -4.22 11.63
CA GLU A 101 -7.49 -3.74 12.51
C GLU A 101 -8.84 -3.54 11.82
N ALA A 102 -8.85 -3.46 10.49
CA ALA A 102 -10.04 -3.33 9.65
C ALA A 102 -10.28 -4.60 8.79
N GLN A 103 -9.57 -5.69 9.07
CA GLN A 103 -9.50 -6.88 8.21
C GLN A 103 -9.42 -8.19 9.01
N CYS A 104 -8.39 -9.00 8.80
CA CYS A 104 -8.26 -10.34 9.38
C CYS A 104 -8.23 -10.33 10.91
N GLU A 105 -7.62 -9.33 11.53
CA GLU A 105 -7.57 -9.21 13.00
C GLU A 105 -8.87 -8.67 13.57
N GLN A 106 -9.59 -7.79 12.85
CA GLN A 106 -10.92 -7.33 13.22
C GLN A 106 -11.91 -8.50 13.39
N LEU A 107 -11.82 -9.49 12.50
CA LEU A 107 -12.69 -10.66 12.52
C LEU A 107 -12.14 -11.82 13.36
N CYS A 108 -11.01 -11.64 14.05
CA CYS A 108 -10.46 -12.69 14.92
C CYS A 108 -11.42 -12.99 16.09
N ILE A 109 -11.80 -14.26 16.27
CA ILE A 109 -12.74 -14.67 17.33
C ILE A 109 -12.18 -14.38 18.73
N LEU A 110 -10.86 -14.47 18.92
CA LEU A 110 -10.20 -14.10 20.18
C LEU A 110 -10.42 -12.61 20.50
N GLY A 111 -10.44 -11.76 19.47
CA GLY A 111 -10.69 -10.31 19.53
C GLY A 111 -12.01 -9.92 20.22
N LYS A 112 -12.97 -10.84 20.36
CA LYS A 112 -14.25 -10.59 21.03
C LYS A 112 -14.15 -10.58 22.56
N LYS A 113 -13.12 -11.22 23.14
CA LYS A 113 -12.93 -11.35 24.59
C LYS A 113 -11.56 -10.88 25.06
N ASP A 114 -10.62 -10.69 24.15
CA ASP A 114 -9.24 -10.29 24.39
C ASP A 114 -8.70 -9.53 23.17
N GLU A 115 -7.42 -9.16 23.16
CA GLU A 115 -6.77 -8.67 21.94
C GLU A 115 -6.69 -9.78 20.87
N PRO A 116 -6.91 -9.45 19.58
CA PRO A 116 -6.81 -10.43 18.50
C PRO A 116 -5.40 -11.02 18.40
N VAL A 117 -5.29 -12.18 17.74
CA VAL A 117 -3.99 -12.73 17.34
C VAL A 117 -3.32 -11.75 16.39
N ALA A 118 -2.03 -11.49 16.56
CA ALA A 118 -1.26 -10.59 15.70
C ALA A 118 -0.90 -11.25 14.36
N ILE A 119 -1.92 -11.52 13.53
CA ILE A 119 -1.84 -12.24 12.27
C ILE A 119 -0.82 -11.58 11.34
N GLY A 120 -0.87 -10.25 11.17
CA GLY A 120 0.05 -9.55 10.29
C GLY A 120 1.51 -9.68 10.72
N ARG A 121 1.77 -9.66 12.03
CA ARG A 121 3.11 -9.81 12.61
C ARG A 121 3.64 -11.24 12.42
N LEU A 122 2.78 -12.25 12.50
CA LEU A 122 3.12 -13.65 12.23
C LEU A 122 3.37 -13.91 10.73
N GLU A 123 2.57 -13.30 9.85
CA GLU A 123 2.78 -13.35 8.40
C GLU A 123 4.13 -12.72 8.02
N ARG A 124 4.42 -11.54 8.58
CA ARG A 124 5.73 -10.89 8.46
C ARG A 124 6.85 -11.80 8.92
N PHE A 125 6.74 -12.39 10.12
CA PHE A 125 7.76 -13.25 10.69
C PHE A 125 8.08 -14.45 9.78
N ALA A 126 7.05 -15.18 9.31
CA ALA A 126 7.26 -16.33 8.44
C ALA A 126 8.01 -15.94 7.15
N SER A 127 7.65 -14.79 6.57
CA SER A 127 8.27 -14.28 5.34
C SER A 127 9.72 -13.81 5.56
N ASP A 128 9.98 -13.10 6.66
CA ASP A 128 11.31 -12.61 7.02
C ASP A 128 12.26 -13.78 7.37
N TYR A 129 11.77 -14.77 8.12
CA TYR A 129 12.52 -15.98 8.46
C TYR A 129 12.98 -16.71 7.19
N GLN A 130 12.06 -16.93 6.25
CA GLN A 130 12.37 -17.62 5.00
C GLN A 130 13.40 -16.86 4.16
N ARG A 131 13.30 -15.52 4.10
CA ARG A 131 14.24 -14.69 3.34
C ARG A 131 15.68 -14.80 3.86
N THR A 132 15.86 -14.93 5.18
CA THR A 132 17.19 -15.03 5.81
C THR A 132 17.84 -16.42 5.70
N LYS A 133 17.04 -17.48 5.50
CA LYS A 133 17.55 -18.86 5.35
C LYS A 133 18.04 -19.21 3.94
N GLY A 134 17.64 -18.46 2.91
CA GLY A 134 18.13 -18.62 1.54
C GLY A 134 17.61 -19.85 0.76
N GLU A 135 17.07 -20.87 1.43
CA GLU A 135 16.51 -22.08 0.80
C GLU A 135 15.00 -21.96 0.60
N TYR A 136 14.53 -21.73 -0.63
CA TYR A 136 13.09 -21.63 -0.94
C TYR A 136 12.65 -22.77 -1.85
N LYS A 137 11.54 -23.42 -1.47
CA LYS A 137 10.79 -24.29 -2.36
C LYS A 137 9.73 -23.46 -3.06
N LEU A 138 9.81 -23.34 -4.38
CA LEU A 138 8.81 -22.64 -5.16
C LEU A 138 7.46 -23.38 -5.10
N PRO A 139 6.34 -22.67 -5.08
CA PRO A 139 5.01 -23.28 -5.19
C PRO A 139 4.87 -24.10 -6.47
N HIS A 140 4.02 -25.12 -6.42
CA HIS A 140 3.73 -25.98 -7.57
C HIS A 140 3.02 -25.18 -8.66
N LYS A 141 3.51 -25.32 -9.91
CA LYS A 141 2.93 -24.72 -11.10
C LYS A 141 2.15 -25.77 -11.89
N ALA A 142 0.96 -25.43 -12.37
CA ALA A 142 0.21 -26.27 -13.30
C ALA A 142 0.92 -26.40 -14.67
N GLU A 143 0.51 -27.39 -15.45
CA GLU A 143 1.04 -27.59 -16.81
C GLU A 143 0.77 -26.36 -17.71
N PRO A 144 1.67 -26.07 -18.67
CA PRO A 144 1.51 -24.93 -19.57
C PRO A 144 0.17 -24.97 -20.34
N THR A 145 -0.58 -23.87 -20.28
CA THR A 145 -1.87 -23.74 -21.00
C THR A 145 -1.68 -23.32 -22.45
N GLY A 146 -0.50 -22.83 -22.81
CA GLY A 146 -0.21 -22.21 -24.11
C GLY A 146 -0.82 -20.82 -24.29
N LYS A 147 -1.41 -20.23 -23.24
CA LYS A 147 -2.07 -18.92 -23.28
C LYS A 147 -1.19 -17.81 -22.72
N LYS A 148 -1.24 -16.64 -23.36
CA LYS A 148 -0.43 -15.45 -23.03
C LYS A 148 -1.29 -14.36 -22.39
N VAL A 149 -0.79 -13.77 -21.29
CA VAL A 149 -1.47 -12.66 -20.59
C VAL A 149 -0.52 -11.48 -20.40
N ALA A 150 -0.96 -10.30 -20.81
CA ALA A 150 -0.28 -9.04 -20.51
C ALA A 150 -0.85 -8.40 -19.24
N VAL A 151 0.02 -8.00 -18.32
CA VAL A 151 -0.34 -7.31 -17.07
C VAL A 151 0.27 -5.91 -17.12
N ILE A 152 -0.57 -4.88 -17.21
CA ILE A 152 -0.12 -3.49 -17.30
C ILE A 152 -0.11 -2.87 -15.90
N GLY A 153 1.09 -2.59 -15.40
CA GLY A 153 1.36 -2.07 -14.06
C GLY A 153 1.82 -3.17 -13.10
N SER A 154 2.96 -2.93 -12.43
CA SER A 154 3.57 -3.87 -11.48
C SER A 154 3.24 -3.54 -10.01
N GLY A 155 2.12 -2.86 -9.77
CA GLY A 155 1.62 -2.65 -8.41
C GLY A 155 1.08 -3.94 -7.77
N PRO A 156 0.62 -3.88 -6.51
CA PRO A 156 0.13 -5.06 -5.78
C PRO A 156 -0.92 -5.89 -6.54
N SER A 157 -1.84 -5.19 -7.22
CA SER A 157 -2.88 -5.80 -8.07
C SER A 157 -2.29 -6.62 -9.22
N GLY A 158 -1.37 -6.01 -9.99
CA GLY A 158 -0.74 -6.67 -11.14
C GLY A 158 0.19 -7.80 -10.74
N LEU A 159 0.98 -7.63 -9.68
CA LEU A 159 1.83 -8.70 -9.15
C LEU A 159 1.01 -9.91 -8.66
N THR A 160 -0.16 -9.66 -8.05
CA THR A 160 -1.09 -10.74 -7.66
C THR A 160 -1.65 -11.45 -8.88
N VAL A 161 -2.12 -10.71 -9.89
CA VAL A 161 -2.62 -11.30 -11.14
C VAL A 161 -1.55 -12.16 -11.80
N ALA A 162 -0.32 -11.65 -11.88
CA ALA A 162 0.77 -12.37 -12.50
C ALA A 162 1.13 -13.64 -11.74
N GLY A 163 1.33 -13.57 -10.43
CA GLY A 163 1.64 -14.74 -9.61
C GLY A 163 0.58 -15.83 -9.75
N ASP A 164 -0.69 -15.46 -9.69
CA ASP A 164 -1.80 -16.39 -9.80
C ASP A 164 -1.89 -17.07 -11.15
N LEU A 165 -1.76 -16.31 -12.23
CA LEU A 165 -1.87 -16.85 -13.58
C LEU A 165 -0.66 -17.69 -13.95
N ILE A 166 0.54 -17.35 -13.46
CA ILE A 166 1.74 -18.18 -13.61
C ILE A 166 1.52 -19.53 -12.93
N LEU A 167 1.04 -19.57 -11.69
CA LEU A 167 0.77 -20.84 -10.98
C LEU A 167 -0.30 -21.69 -11.68
N LYS A 168 -1.19 -21.05 -12.45
CA LYS A 168 -2.20 -21.71 -13.28
C LYS A 168 -1.70 -22.11 -14.68
N GLY A 169 -0.41 -21.96 -14.97
CA GLY A 169 0.23 -22.45 -16.19
C GLY A 169 0.22 -21.48 -17.38
N HIS A 170 -0.19 -20.23 -17.19
CA HIS A 170 -0.20 -19.22 -18.26
C HIS A 170 1.18 -18.54 -18.42
N ASP A 171 1.50 -18.08 -19.63
CA ASP A 171 2.68 -17.24 -19.92
C ASP A 171 2.32 -15.78 -19.65
N VAL A 172 2.95 -15.17 -18.64
CA VAL A 172 2.60 -13.82 -18.17
C VAL A 172 3.75 -12.84 -18.36
N THR A 173 3.45 -11.71 -18.99
CA THR A 173 4.36 -10.56 -19.11
C THR A 173 3.77 -9.34 -18.42
N ILE A 174 4.52 -8.77 -17.48
CA ILE A 174 4.20 -7.53 -16.77
C ILE A 174 4.89 -6.36 -17.46
N PHE A 175 4.14 -5.32 -17.80
CA PHE A 175 4.65 -4.06 -18.35
C PHE A 175 4.60 -2.98 -17.27
N GLU A 176 5.75 -2.38 -16.96
CA GLU A 176 5.89 -1.35 -15.92
C GLU A 176 6.47 -0.07 -16.52
N ALA A 177 5.83 1.06 -16.20
CA ALA A 177 6.23 2.37 -16.70
C ALA A 177 7.55 2.86 -16.08
N PHE A 178 7.78 2.58 -14.80
CA PHE A 178 9.03 2.94 -14.12
C PHE A 178 10.18 1.97 -14.45
N HIS A 179 11.38 2.37 -14.07
CA HIS A 179 12.60 1.56 -14.17
C HIS A 179 12.70 0.49 -13.07
N LYS A 180 11.74 0.42 -12.14
CA LYS A 180 11.64 -0.60 -11.10
C LYS A 180 10.20 -1.06 -10.89
N PRO A 181 9.95 -2.36 -10.73
CA PRO A 181 8.63 -2.89 -10.45
C PRO A 181 8.21 -2.72 -8.98
N GLY A 182 6.92 -2.78 -8.72
CA GLY A 182 6.32 -2.75 -7.37
C GLY A 182 5.33 -1.61 -7.14
N GLY A 183 5.24 -0.65 -8.06
CA GLY A 183 4.33 0.48 -7.96
C GLY A 183 4.49 1.25 -6.65
N VAL A 184 3.37 1.53 -5.96
CA VAL A 184 3.36 2.28 -4.68
C VAL A 184 4.24 1.65 -3.60
N LEU A 185 4.52 0.35 -3.68
CA LEU A 185 5.40 -0.35 -2.75
C LEU A 185 6.85 0.14 -2.84
N VAL A 186 7.25 0.68 -4.01
CA VAL A 186 8.60 1.20 -4.26
C VAL A 186 8.65 2.71 -4.24
N TYR A 187 7.77 3.41 -4.96
CA TYR A 187 7.83 4.87 -5.04
C TYR A 187 7.05 5.59 -3.94
N GLY A 188 6.07 4.93 -3.29
CA GLY A 188 5.13 5.58 -2.38
C GLY A 188 5.42 5.32 -0.90
N ILE A 189 5.27 4.07 -0.46
CA ILE A 189 5.50 3.67 0.93
C ILE A 189 7.00 3.82 1.24
N PRO A 190 7.45 4.49 2.31
CA PRO A 190 8.88 4.67 2.57
C PRO A 190 9.63 3.43 3.09
N GLU A 191 10.96 3.49 3.04
CA GLU A 191 11.86 2.40 3.49
C GLU A 191 11.62 2.01 4.97
N PHE A 192 11.37 3.00 5.83
CA PHE A 192 11.15 2.79 7.27
C PHE A 192 9.84 2.06 7.61
N ARG A 193 8.95 1.86 6.63
CA ARG A 193 7.72 1.03 6.74
C ARG A 193 7.80 -0.23 5.89
N LEU A 194 8.35 -0.11 4.68
CA LEU A 194 8.46 -1.21 3.74
C LEU A 194 9.82 -1.14 3.02
N PRO A 195 10.81 -1.90 3.50
CA PRO A 195 12.13 -1.96 2.89
C PRO A 195 12.09 -2.41 1.43
N LYS A 196 12.82 -1.74 0.54
CA LYS A 196 12.73 -2.03 -0.93
C LYS A 196 13.29 -3.38 -1.29
N ALA A 197 14.30 -3.84 -0.55
CA ALA A 197 14.85 -5.18 -0.72
C ALA A 197 13.80 -6.28 -0.53
N ILE A 198 12.73 -6.03 0.25
CA ILE A 198 11.64 -6.98 0.45
C ILE A 198 10.74 -7.05 -0.78
N VAL A 199 10.38 -5.90 -1.35
CA VAL A 199 9.59 -5.85 -2.58
C VAL A 199 10.36 -6.49 -3.73
N GLU A 200 11.64 -6.18 -3.85
CA GLU A 200 12.55 -6.79 -4.84
C GLU A 200 12.62 -8.31 -4.67
N ALA A 201 12.76 -8.82 -3.43
CA ALA A 201 12.78 -10.26 -3.19
C ALA A 201 11.48 -10.97 -3.62
N GLU A 202 10.31 -10.38 -3.36
CA GLU A 202 9.01 -10.94 -3.78
C GLU A 202 8.85 -10.91 -5.31
N VAL A 203 9.27 -9.81 -5.96
CA VAL A 203 9.27 -9.72 -7.43
C VAL A 203 10.21 -10.75 -8.05
N ASN A 204 11.40 -10.94 -7.48
CA ASN A 204 12.36 -11.95 -7.94
C ASN A 204 11.81 -13.38 -7.83
N ILE A 205 10.92 -13.66 -6.88
CA ILE A 205 10.23 -14.97 -6.79
C ILE A 205 9.29 -15.15 -7.99
N LEU A 206 8.57 -14.11 -8.39
CA LEU A 206 7.71 -14.16 -9.58
C LEU A 206 8.51 -14.43 -10.86
N GLU A 207 9.66 -13.80 -11.02
CA GLU A 207 10.55 -14.06 -12.17
C GLU A 207 11.07 -15.50 -12.15
N LYS A 208 11.45 -16.03 -10.98
CA LYS A 208 11.84 -17.45 -10.83
C LYS A 208 10.71 -18.44 -11.13
N LEU A 209 9.46 -18.04 -10.94
CA LEU A 209 8.28 -18.83 -11.34
C LEU A 209 8.03 -18.79 -12.86
N GLY A 210 8.72 -17.91 -13.59
CA GLY A 210 8.65 -17.74 -15.04
C GLY A 210 7.96 -16.46 -15.49
N GLY A 211 7.63 -15.54 -14.58
CA GLY A 211 7.09 -14.24 -14.94
C GLY A 211 8.12 -13.38 -15.68
N LYS A 212 7.67 -12.65 -16.69
CA LYS A 212 8.51 -11.70 -17.45
C LYS A 212 8.15 -10.28 -17.04
N ILE A 213 9.13 -9.43 -16.78
CA ILE A 213 8.90 -8.03 -16.39
C ILE A 213 9.62 -7.11 -17.36
N VAL A 214 8.86 -6.24 -18.01
CA VAL A 214 9.36 -5.22 -18.95
C VAL A 214 9.19 -3.85 -18.30
N CYS A 215 10.28 -3.33 -17.73
CA CYS A 215 10.32 -1.98 -17.17
C CYS A 215 10.51 -0.92 -18.26
N ASN A 216 10.28 0.35 -17.91
CA ASN A 216 10.30 1.50 -18.83
C ASN A 216 9.32 1.37 -20.01
N ALA A 217 8.27 0.56 -19.86
CA ALA A 217 7.22 0.34 -20.84
C ALA A 217 5.96 1.13 -20.46
N VAL A 218 5.83 2.32 -21.05
CA VAL A 218 4.68 3.20 -20.80
C VAL A 218 3.56 2.85 -21.78
N ILE A 219 2.73 1.86 -21.43
CA ILE A 219 1.59 1.47 -22.26
C ILE A 219 0.62 2.66 -22.43
N GLY A 220 0.14 2.88 -23.66
CA GLY A 220 -0.51 4.09 -24.15
C GLY A 220 0.45 5.12 -24.76
N ARG A 221 1.77 4.88 -24.73
CA ARG A 221 2.80 5.65 -25.45
C ARG A 221 3.76 4.76 -26.22
N THR A 222 4.43 3.83 -25.53
CA THR A 222 5.39 2.92 -26.16
C THR A 222 4.68 1.90 -27.02
N GLN A 223 3.56 1.37 -26.51
CA GLN A 223 2.67 0.42 -27.17
C GLN A 223 1.23 0.66 -26.70
N THR A 224 0.22 0.23 -27.43
CA THR A 224 -1.19 0.29 -27.04
C THR A 224 -1.75 -1.07 -26.63
N ILE A 225 -2.89 -1.10 -25.93
CA ILE A 225 -3.57 -2.37 -25.60
C ILE A 225 -3.95 -3.15 -26.88
N GLU A 226 -4.27 -2.44 -27.96
CA GLU A 226 -4.65 -3.08 -29.22
C GLU A 226 -3.45 -3.73 -29.91
N GLU A 227 -2.27 -3.11 -29.86
CA GLU A 227 -1.02 -3.71 -30.34
C GLU A 227 -0.65 -4.95 -29.52
N LEU A 228 -0.78 -4.90 -28.18
CA LEU A 228 -0.56 -6.07 -27.33
C LEU A 228 -1.44 -7.26 -27.74
N ILE A 229 -2.73 -7.03 -28.01
CA ILE A 229 -3.65 -8.11 -28.39
C ILE A 229 -3.40 -8.58 -29.83
N ASN A 230 -3.34 -7.65 -30.78
CA ASN A 230 -3.39 -7.97 -32.21
C ASN A 230 -2.03 -8.28 -32.84
N GLU A 231 -0.95 -7.67 -32.32
CA GLU A 231 0.40 -7.78 -32.90
C GLU A 231 1.31 -8.69 -32.05
N GLU A 232 1.24 -8.59 -30.73
CA GLU A 232 2.04 -9.44 -29.82
C GLU A 232 1.36 -10.77 -29.46
N GLY A 233 0.08 -10.91 -29.78
CA GLY A 233 -0.68 -12.14 -29.62
C GLY A 233 -0.98 -12.49 -28.16
N PHE A 234 -1.20 -11.49 -27.31
CA PHE A 234 -1.72 -11.72 -25.96
C PHE A 234 -3.20 -12.11 -26.01
N ASP A 235 -3.57 -13.25 -25.40
CA ASP A 235 -4.96 -13.73 -25.35
C ASP A 235 -5.83 -12.91 -24.38
N ALA A 236 -5.22 -12.27 -23.37
CA ALA A 236 -5.89 -11.41 -22.41
C ALA A 236 -4.96 -10.30 -21.89
N VAL A 237 -5.56 -9.17 -21.49
CA VAL A 237 -4.88 -8.01 -20.91
C VAL A 237 -5.51 -7.65 -19.56
N TYR A 238 -4.69 -7.41 -18.55
CA TYR A 238 -5.10 -6.87 -17.26
C TYR A 238 -4.53 -5.47 -17.05
N VAL A 239 -5.38 -4.50 -16.70
CA VAL A 239 -4.98 -3.11 -16.40
C VAL A 239 -4.98 -2.86 -14.89
N GLY A 240 -3.79 -2.72 -14.31
CA GLY A 240 -3.53 -2.49 -12.89
C GLY A 240 -2.67 -1.26 -12.62
N VAL A 241 -2.88 -0.17 -13.36
CA VAL A 241 -2.05 1.06 -13.33
C VAL A 241 -2.30 1.98 -12.13
N GLY A 242 -3.26 1.64 -11.26
CA GLY A 242 -3.60 2.39 -10.07
C GLY A 242 -4.13 3.81 -10.30
N ALA A 243 -4.12 4.63 -9.26
CA ALA A 243 -4.58 6.02 -9.28
C ALA A 243 -3.43 6.97 -8.89
N GLY A 244 -2.53 7.24 -9.83
CA GLY A 244 -1.26 7.95 -9.58
C GLY A 244 -1.22 9.43 -9.98
N LEU A 245 -2.29 10.02 -10.52
CA LEU A 245 -2.28 11.42 -10.96
C LEU A 245 -2.50 12.37 -9.77
N PRO A 246 -1.53 13.19 -9.35
CA PRO A 246 -1.70 14.03 -8.16
C PRO A 246 -2.81 15.07 -8.34
N VAL A 247 -3.49 15.39 -7.23
CA VAL A 247 -4.48 16.47 -7.18
C VAL A 247 -3.91 17.64 -6.39
N PHE A 248 -4.07 18.84 -6.94
CA PHE A 248 -3.72 20.11 -6.33
C PHE A 248 -4.98 20.86 -5.89
N MET A 249 -4.83 21.77 -4.92
CA MET A 249 -5.94 22.54 -4.34
C MET A 249 -6.37 23.72 -5.22
N ASN A 250 -5.53 24.14 -6.16
CA ASN A 250 -5.68 25.34 -6.99
C ASN A 250 -5.77 26.62 -6.15
N LEU A 251 -4.90 26.73 -5.15
CA LEU A 251 -4.80 27.92 -4.30
C LEU A 251 -3.77 28.93 -4.85
N PRO A 252 -3.93 30.23 -4.57
CA PRO A 252 -2.90 31.21 -4.91
C PRO A 252 -1.54 30.83 -4.29
N GLY A 253 -0.48 30.90 -5.10
CA GLY A 253 0.88 30.57 -4.68
C GLY A 253 1.23 29.07 -4.70
N GLU A 254 0.36 28.17 -5.16
CA GLU A 254 0.62 26.71 -5.16
C GLU A 254 1.80 26.27 -6.05
N ASN A 255 2.30 27.16 -6.91
CA ASN A 255 3.46 26.93 -7.79
C ASN A 255 4.79 27.49 -7.23
N LEU A 256 4.83 27.95 -5.97
CA LEU A 256 6.06 28.45 -5.35
C LEU A 256 7.10 27.34 -5.17
N ILE A 257 8.39 27.72 -5.18
CA ILE A 257 9.50 26.82 -4.89
C ILE A 257 9.36 26.32 -3.44
N GLY A 258 9.48 25.01 -3.25
CA GLY A 258 9.23 24.37 -1.95
C GLY A 258 7.81 23.84 -1.79
N ILE A 259 6.96 23.88 -2.81
CA ILE A 259 5.68 23.17 -2.81
C ILE A 259 5.81 21.90 -3.66
N TYR A 260 5.48 20.76 -3.06
CA TYR A 260 5.49 19.46 -3.70
C TYR A 260 4.10 18.84 -3.73
N SER A 261 3.80 18.06 -4.78
CA SER A 261 2.86 16.96 -4.62
C SER A 261 3.50 15.85 -3.78
N ALA A 262 2.72 15.15 -2.95
CA ALA A 262 3.24 14.00 -2.21
C ALA A 262 3.80 12.92 -3.14
N ASN A 263 3.22 12.75 -4.32
CA ASN A 263 3.71 11.82 -5.34
C ASN A 263 5.14 12.17 -5.76
N GLU A 264 5.44 13.43 -6.07
CA GLU A 264 6.80 13.86 -6.40
C GLU A 264 7.74 13.72 -5.20
N TYR A 265 7.35 14.23 -4.03
CA TYR A 265 8.18 14.24 -2.83
C TYR A 265 8.60 12.82 -2.43
N LEU A 266 7.64 11.89 -2.36
CA LEU A 266 7.88 10.50 -2.03
C LEU A 266 8.59 9.75 -3.16
N THR A 267 8.33 10.05 -4.44
CA THR A 267 9.09 9.42 -5.53
C THR A 267 10.56 9.82 -5.48
N ARG A 268 10.86 11.10 -5.26
CA ARG A 268 12.24 11.58 -5.07
C ARG A 268 12.91 10.89 -3.88
N SER A 269 12.23 10.84 -2.74
CA SER A 269 12.77 10.21 -1.54
C SER A 269 12.96 8.69 -1.72
N ASN A 270 11.92 7.97 -2.13
CA ASN A 270 11.88 6.51 -2.08
C ASN A 270 12.47 5.84 -3.33
N LEU A 271 11.98 6.20 -4.52
CA LEU A 271 12.43 5.58 -5.76
C LEU A 271 13.82 6.07 -6.14
N MET A 272 14.04 7.39 -6.05
CA MET A 272 15.30 8.03 -6.45
C MET A 272 16.32 8.14 -5.32
N LYS A 273 15.96 7.75 -4.08
CA LYS A 273 16.83 7.77 -2.90
C LYS A 273 17.46 9.13 -2.62
N ALA A 274 16.71 10.21 -2.84
CA ALA A 274 17.21 11.58 -2.68
C ALA A 274 17.66 11.91 -1.25
N TYR A 275 17.24 11.14 -0.23
CA TYR A 275 17.76 11.25 1.13
C TYR A 275 19.24 10.84 1.28
N LEU A 276 19.81 10.18 0.27
CA LEU A 276 21.23 9.83 0.19
C LEU A 276 22.03 10.79 -0.71
N PHE A 277 21.44 11.89 -1.18
CA PHE A 277 22.18 12.89 -1.97
C PHE A 277 23.44 13.38 -1.22
N PRO A 278 24.63 13.47 -1.85
CA PRO A 278 24.90 13.34 -3.29
C PRO A 278 25.33 11.92 -3.75
N GLN A 279 25.17 10.86 -2.95
CA GLN A 279 25.44 9.48 -3.40
C GLN A 279 24.50 9.07 -4.55
N TYR A 280 23.27 9.59 -4.54
CA TYR A 280 22.32 9.49 -5.64
C TYR A 280 22.10 10.90 -6.22
N ASP A 281 21.95 10.98 -7.54
CA ASP A 281 21.97 12.26 -8.27
C ASP A 281 20.73 13.13 -8.07
N THR A 282 19.60 12.53 -7.68
CA THR A 282 18.34 13.26 -7.56
C THR A 282 18.32 14.10 -6.28
N PRO A 283 18.17 15.44 -6.37
CA PRO A 283 18.05 16.29 -5.20
C PRO A 283 16.62 16.28 -4.64
N ILE A 284 16.52 16.67 -3.37
CA ILE A 284 15.27 16.98 -2.66
C ILE A 284 15.50 18.21 -1.78
N ILE A 285 14.45 18.99 -1.53
CA ILE A 285 14.55 20.16 -0.65
C ILE A 285 14.53 19.69 0.81
N PHE A 286 15.58 20.05 1.55
CA PHE A 286 15.67 19.88 3.00
C PHE A 286 14.98 21.07 3.69
N GLY A 287 13.70 20.91 4.04
CA GLY A 287 12.91 21.94 4.74
C GLY A 287 13.15 21.92 6.25
N LYS A 288 13.16 23.08 6.90
CA LYS A 288 13.26 23.20 8.37
C LYS A 288 11.88 23.19 9.03
N ASN A 289 10.91 23.85 8.42
CA ASN A 289 9.54 23.99 8.90
C ASN A 289 8.57 23.45 7.85
N VAL A 290 8.31 22.15 7.93
CA VAL A 290 7.58 21.43 6.88
C VAL A 290 6.10 21.32 7.23
N VAL A 291 5.25 21.60 6.24
CA VAL A 291 3.81 21.40 6.35
C VAL A 291 3.37 20.31 5.39
N VAL A 292 2.58 19.36 5.87
CA VAL A 292 1.95 18.32 5.04
C VAL A 292 0.44 18.50 5.07
N LEU A 293 -0.16 18.66 3.89
CA LEU A 293 -1.60 18.87 3.74
C LEU A 293 -2.33 17.55 3.51
N GLY A 294 -3.15 17.11 4.45
CA GLY A 294 -3.87 15.84 4.39
C GLY A 294 -3.73 15.02 5.67
N ALA A 295 -4.36 13.85 5.73
CA ALA A 295 -4.29 12.98 6.92
C ALA A 295 -4.38 11.47 6.60
N GLY A 296 -4.16 11.09 5.35
CA GLY A 296 -4.04 9.68 4.96
C GLY A 296 -2.64 9.13 5.17
N ASN A 297 -2.43 7.85 4.85
CA ASN A 297 -1.10 7.23 4.95
C ASN A 297 -0.03 8.00 4.17
N VAL A 298 -0.37 8.51 2.98
CA VAL A 298 0.53 9.35 2.18
C VAL A 298 0.97 10.61 2.92
N ALA A 299 0.08 11.22 3.72
CA ALA A 299 0.43 12.39 4.54
C ALA A 299 1.35 11.99 5.70
N MET A 300 1.07 10.86 6.37
CA MET A 300 1.95 10.34 7.43
C MET A 300 3.34 10.01 6.88
N ASP A 301 3.40 9.33 5.74
CA ASP A 301 4.65 8.94 5.07
C ASP A 301 5.46 10.19 4.68
N SER A 302 4.81 11.21 4.14
CA SER A 302 5.45 12.49 3.78
C SER A 302 5.98 13.21 5.02
N ALA A 303 5.19 13.29 6.10
CA ALA A 303 5.58 13.96 7.34
C ALA A 303 6.77 13.25 8.01
N ARG A 304 6.71 11.93 8.12
CA ARG A 304 7.76 11.10 8.72
C ARG A 304 9.04 11.07 7.87
N THR A 305 8.91 11.20 6.55
CA THR A 305 10.04 11.41 5.63
C THR A 305 10.70 12.78 5.88
N ALA A 306 9.92 13.84 6.06
CA ALA A 306 10.44 15.16 6.38
C ALA A 306 11.22 15.18 7.72
N MET A 307 10.73 14.48 8.74
CA MET A 307 11.47 14.30 9.99
C MET A 307 12.85 13.67 9.76
N ARG A 308 12.91 12.62 8.94
CA ARG A 308 14.16 11.89 8.63
C ARG A 308 15.13 12.69 7.76
N LEU A 309 14.61 13.60 6.95
CA LEU A 309 15.40 14.57 6.20
C LEU A 309 15.89 15.75 7.06
N GLY A 310 15.71 15.71 8.38
CA GLY A 310 16.31 16.71 9.27
C GLY A 310 15.44 17.94 9.54
N ALA A 311 14.13 17.89 9.27
CA ALA A 311 13.24 18.98 9.64
C ALA A 311 13.28 19.26 11.16
N ASN A 312 13.16 20.54 11.52
CA ASN A 312 13.09 21.00 12.92
C ASN A 312 11.66 20.88 13.47
N SER A 313 10.67 21.18 12.62
CA SER A 313 9.25 21.01 12.91
C SER A 313 8.54 20.49 11.67
N VAL A 314 7.64 19.53 11.88
CA VAL A 314 6.77 18.98 10.86
C VAL A 314 5.33 19.04 11.36
N LYS A 315 4.47 19.69 10.57
CA LYS A 315 3.06 19.91 10.91
C LYS A 315 2.17 19.23 9.87
N ILE A 316 1.25 18.40 10.33
CA ILE A 316 0.16 17.89 9.49
C ILE A 316 -1.03 18.84 9.62
N VAL A 317 -1.45 19.44 8.51
CA VAL A 317 -2.63 20.29 8.45
C VAL A 317 -3.79 19.50 7.86
N TYR A 318 -4.85 19.34 8.65
CA TYR A 318 -6.02 18.57 8.26
C TYR A 318 -7.31 19.32 8.55
N ARG A 319 -8.18 19.38 7.54
CA ARG A 319 -9.45 20.11 7.62
C ARG A 319 -10.50 19.48 8.54
N ARG A 320 -10.31 18.26 9.04
CA ARG A 320 -11.26 17.56 9.95
C ARG A 320 -10.60 17.24 11.30
N SER A 321 -11.31 16.51 12.16
CA SER A 321 -10.77 16.08 13.45
C SER A 321 -9.97 14.78 13.34
N ARG A 322 -9.39 14.37 14.48
CA ARG A 322 -8.62 13.12 14.62
C ARG A 322 -9.44 11.90 14.24
N THR A 323 -10.71 11.86 14.63
CA THR A 323 -11.62 10.73 14.38
C THR A 323 -11.85 10.49 12.89
N GLU A 324 -11.78 11.53 12.06
CA GLU A 324 -11.96 11.41 10.61
C GLU A 324 -10.64 11.19 9.84
N MET A 325 -9.51 11.02 10.51
CA MET A 325 -8.22 10.74 9.84
C MET A 325 -8.25 9.35 9.20
N PRO A 326 -8.01 9.22 7.88
CA PRO A 326 -8.05 7.94 7.19
C PRO A 326 -6.73 7.15 7.26
N ALA A 327 -5.68 7.69 7.89
CA ALA A 327 -4.43 6.95 8.09
C ALA A 327 -4.60 5.80 9.09
N ARG A 328 -3.75 4.78 8.94
CA ARG A 328 -3.71 3.62 9.83
C ARG A 328 -3.27 4.07 11.23
N GLY A 329 -3.89 3.53 12.28
CA GLY A 329 -3.71 4.03 13.64
C GLY A 329 -2.27 3.95 14.14
N GLU A 330 -1.57 2.87 13.79
CA GLU A 330 -0.14 2.66 14.09
C GLU A 330 0.74 3.76 13.48
N GLU A 331 0.41 4.25 12.28
CA GLU A 331 1.20 5.27 11.59
C GLU A 331 1.00 6.67 12.18
N ILE A 332 -0.23 6.97 12.63
CA ILE A 332 -0.53 8.21 13.35
C ILE A 332 0.24 8.20 14.67
N HIS A 333 0.18 7.09 15.41
CA HIS A 333 0.91 6.91 16.67
C HIS A 333 2.42 7.09 16.49
N HIS A 334 3.02 6.42 15.49
CA HIS A 334 4.45 6.56 15.20
C HIS A 334 4.83 7.98 14.80
N ALA A 335 3.99 8.69 14.02
CA ALA A 335 4.24 10.06 13.63
C ALA A 335 4.28 10.99 14.86
N GLU A 336 3.36 10.83 15.81
CA GLU A 336 3.32 11.62 17.05
C GLU A 336 4.52 11.32 17.96
N GLU A 337 4.88 10.05 18.13
CA GLU A 337 6.07 9.66 18.90
C GLU A 337 7.36 10.22 18.29
N GLU A 338 7.40 10.37 16.96
CA GLU A 338 8.51 11.00 16.23
C GLU A 338 8.50 12.53 16.32
N GLY A 339 7.44 13.15 16.85
CA GLY A 339 7.32 14.60 17.08
C GLY A 339 6.54 15.37 16.02
N VAL A 340 5.77 14.70 15.16
CA VAL A 340 4.90 15.37 14.18
C VAL A 340 3.71 16.03 14.88
N GLU A 341 3.48 17.30 14.60
CA GLU A 341 2.41 18.08 15.20
C GLU A 341 1.13 18.01 14.35
N LEU A 342 -0.04 17.77 14.97
CA LEU A 342 -1.32 17.70 14.27
C LEU A 342 -2.11 19.01 14.37
N PHE A 343 -2.18 19.75 13.26
CA PHE A 343 -3.02 20.95 13.07
C PHE A 343 -4.37 20.54 12.48
N LEU A 344 -5.23 20.03 13.36
CA LEU A 344 -6.59 19.60 13.02
C LEU A 344 -7.53 20.79 12.82
N LEU A 345 -8.68 20.54 12.19
CA LEU A 345 -9.69 21.56 11.88
C LEU A 345 -9.09 22.83 11.27
N THR A 346 -8.17 22.63 10.32
CA THR A 346 -7.41 23.72 9.69
C THR A 346 -7.34 23.46 8.19
N ASN A 347 -7.60 24.46 7.37
CA ASN A 347 -7.54 24.37 5.92
C ASN A 347 -6.77 25.56 5.33
N PRO A 348 -5.86 25.35 4.36
CA PRO A 348 -5.13 26.45 3.74
C PRO A 348 -6.01 27.27 2.78
N THR A 349 -5.66 28.55 2.64
CA THR A 349 -6.36 29.52 1.75
C THR A 349 -5.43 30.16 0.73
N LYS A 350 -4.14 30.37 1.05
CA LYS A 350 -3.11 30.81 0.10
C LYS A 350 -1.71 30.44 0.59
N PHE A 351 -0.76 30.35 -0.35
CA PHE A 351 0.67 30.24 -0.07
C PHE A 351 1.35 31.58 -0.33
N MET A 352 2.34 31.93 0.50
CA MET A 352 3.07 33.19 0.44
C MET A 352 4.55 32.91 0.19
N GLY A 353 5.14 33.63 -0.77
CA GLY A 353 6.52 33.47 -1.16
C GLY A 353 7.37 34.70 -0.89
N ASP A 354 8.69 34.51 -0.88
CA ASP A 354 9.67 35.59 -0.88
C ASP A 354 9.95 36.14 -2.29
N ASP A 355 10.87 37.09 -2.39
CA ASP A 355 11.27 37.72 -3.66
C ASP A 355 11.94 36.75 -4.65
N GLN A 356 12.38 35.58 -4.18
CA GLN A 356 12.94 34.51 -5.01
C GLN A 356 11.89 33.46 -5.42
N GLY A 357 10.63 33.67 -5.04
CA GLY A 357 9.53 32.76 -5.33
C GLY A 357 9.54 31.48 -4.47
N ARG A 358 10.23 31.49 -3.33
CA ARG A 358 10.23 30.36 -2.37
C ARG A 358 9.14 30.55 -1.34
N VAL A 359 8.42 29.47 -1.00
CA VAL A 359 7.42 29.50 0.07
C VAL A 359 8.07 29.84 1.41
N VAL A 360 7.47 30.78 2.13
CA VAL A 360 7.88 31.21 3.47
C VAL A 360 6.76 31.11 4.50
N ALA A 361 5.50 31.11 4.04
CA ALA A 361 4.34 30.97 4.90
C ALA A 361 3.10 30.50 4.13
N MET A 362 2.09 30.08 4.87
CA MET A 362 0.78 29.68 4.37
C MET A 362 -0.32 30.29 5.23
N GLU A 363 -1.31 30.92 4.61
CA GLU A 363 -2.52 31.36 5.30
C GLU A 363 -3.47 30.17 5.46
N CYS A 364 -4.05 30.07 6.65
CA CYS A 364 -5.00 29.05 7.03
C CYS A 364 -6.27 29.66 7.58
N ILE A 365 -7.36 28.92 7.51
CA ILE A 365 -8.61 29.19 8.20
C ILE A 365 -8.94 28.02 9.12
N LYS A 366 -9.53 28.31 10.29
CA LYS A 366 -10.04 27.26 11.18
C LYS A 366 -11.37 26.73 10.65
N MET A 367 -11.63 25.47 10.95
CA MET A 367 -12.81 24.73 10.53
C MET A 367 -13.62 24.31 11.76
N GLU A 368 -14.93 24.14 11.58
CA GLU A 368 -15.79 23.39 12.49
C GLU A 368 -16.39 22.18 11.79
N LEU A 369 -16.84 21.18 12.55
CA LEU A 369 -17.48 20.00 11.97
C LEU A 369 -18.99 20.20 11.86
N GLY A 370 -19.52 20.14 10.64
CA GLY A 370 -20.95 20.02 10.36
C GLY A 370 -21.43 18.57 10.35
N GLU A 371 -22.47 18.33 9.55
CA GLU A 371 -23.08 17.02 9.36
C GLU A 371 -22.18 16.03 8.61
N PRO A 372 -22.34 14.71 8.83
CA PRO A 372 -21.70 13.66 8.04
C PRO A 372 -21.91 13.81 6.52
N ASP A 373 -20.86 13.55 5.74
CA ASP A 373 -20.92 13.41 4.28
C ASP A 373 -21.29 11.97 3.87
N ALA A 374 -21.35 11.72 2.55
CA ALA A 374 -21.68 10.38 2.01
C ALA A 374 -20.67 9.28 2.38
N SER A 375 -19.47 9.66 2.85
CA SER A 375 -18.48 8.71 3.41
C SER A 375 -18.66 8.47 4.91
N GLY A 376 -19.71 9.05 5.53
CA GLY A 376 -19.98 8.99 6.97
C GLY A 376 -19.13 9.92 7.82
N ARG A 377 -18.23 10.71 7.21
CA ARG A 377 -17.32 11.61 7.92
C ARG A 377 -17.91 13.02 7.98
N ARG A 378 -17.79 13.69 9.13
CA ARG A 378 -18.32 15.05 9.31
C ARG A 378 -17.69 16.04 8.34
N ARG A 379 -18.52 16.87 7.71
CA ARG A 379 -18.09 17.89 6.75
C ARG A 379 -17.39 19.04 7.47
N PRO A 380 -16.25 19.50 6.98
CA PRO A 380 -15.59 20.67 7.54
C PRO A 380 -16.23 21.95 6.99
N VAL A 381 -16.56 22.89 7.87
CA VAL A 381 -17.15 24.21 7.54
C VAL A 381 -16.17 25.31 7.96
N PRO A 382 -15.80 26.26 7.08
CA PRO A 382 -14.87 27.32 7.43
C PRO A 382 -15.46 28.30 8.46
N MET A 383 -14.68 28.63 9.49
CA MET A 383 -15.02 29.68 10.47
C MET A 383 -14.48 31.02 9.98
N LYS A 384 -15.33 31.88 9.41
CA LYS A 384 -14.92 33.20 8.90
C LYS A 384 -14.32 34.07 10.00
N GLY A 385 -13.25 34.81 9.71
CA GLY A 385 -12.56 35.66 10.70
C GLY A 385 -11.57 34.92 11.59
N SER A 386 -11.33 33.63 11.33
CA SER A 386 -10.35 32.79 12.06
C SER A 386 -9.04 32.60 11.29
N GLU A 387 -8.81 33.43 10.26
CA GLU A 387 -7.64 33.33 9.40
C GLU A 387 -6.37 33.61 10.19
N PHE A 388 -5.33 32.80 9.97
CA PHE A 388 -4.04 32.94 10.61
C PHE A 388 -2.92 32.49 9.67
N THR A 389 -1.71 32.95 9.95
CA THR A 389 -0.52 32.59 9.17
C THR A 389 0.28 31.52 9.88
N LEU A 390 0.76 30.54 9.11
CA LEU A 390 1.66 29.49 9.56
C LEU A 390 2.95 29.56 8.74
N GLU A 391 4.08 29.76 9.42
CA GLU A 391 5.40 29.80 8.78
C GLU A 391 5.82 28.42 8.27
N THR A 392 6.30 28.35 7.04
CA THR A 392 6.74 27.10 6.40
C THR A 392 7.68 27.36 5.24
N ASP A 393 8.70 26.52 5.10
CA ASP A 393 9.68 26.60 4.00
C ASP A 393 9.62 25.40 3.03
N LEU A 394 8.68 24.48 3.30
CA LEU A 394 8.38 23.30 2.48
C LEU A 394 6.94 22.84 2.74
N VAL A 395 6.13 22.76 1.69
CA VAL A 395 4.76 22.23 1.74
C VAL A 395 4.66 20.96 0.90
N VAL A 396 4.07 19.90 1.46
CA VAL A 396 3.77 18.67 0.72
C VAL A 396 2.26 18.46 0.66
N ILE A 397 1.71 18.42 -0.55
CA ILE A 397 0.28 18.28 -0.82
C ILE A 397 -0.08 16.80 -0.93
N ALA A 398 -0.77 16.27 0.09
CA ALA A 398 -1.13 14.86 0.23
C ALA A 398 -2.66 14.66 0.31
N ILE A 399 -3.40 15.32 -0.59
CA ILE A 399 -4.88 15.37 -0.58
C ILE A 399 -5.56 14.31 -1.46
N GLY A 400 -4.78 13.42 -2.08
CA GLY A 400 -5.26 12.33 -2.92
C GLY A 400 -4.71 12.37 -4.33
N ALA A 401 -5.06 11.34 -5.09
CA ALA A 401 -4.68 11.17 -6.48
C ALA A 401 -5.86 10.61 -7.30
N GLY A 402 -5.78 10.75 -8.63
CA GLY A 402 -6.79 10.34 -9.59
C GLY A 402 -6.29 9.36 -10.64
N ALA A 403 -7.20 8.90 -11.48
CA ALA A 403 -6.90 8.05 -12.62
C ALA A 403 -6.12 8.82 -13.69
N ASN A 404 -5.08 8.19 -14.25
CA ASN A 404 -4.35 8.74 -15.38
C ASN A 404 -5.09 8.39 -16.69
N PRO A 405 -5.43 9.36 -17.55
CA PRO A 405 -6.21 9.12 -18.75
C PRO A 405 -5.44 8.40 -19.88
N LEU A 406 -4.13 8.12 -19.71
CA LEU A 406 -3.29 7.63 -20.79
C LEU A 406 -3.80 6.35 -21.47
N ILE A 407 -4.10 5.32 -20.68
CA ILE A 407 -4.59 4.03 -21.19
C ILE A 407 -5.98 4.20 -21.81
N THR A 408 -6.87 4.92 -21.14
CA THR A 408 -8.26 5.09 -21.57
C THR A 408 -8.38 5.95 -22.82
N ALA A 409 -7.50 6.95 -22.99
CA ALA A 409 -7.43 7.78 -24.19
C ALA A 409 -6.92 7.03 -25.43
N THR A 410 -6.18 5.93 -25.24
CA THR A 410 -5.57 5.15 -26.34
C THR A 410 -6.21 3.78 -26.54
N THR A 411 -7.30 3.49 -25.82
CA THR A 411 -7.98 2.19 -25.89
C THR A 411 -9.48 2.39 -26.16
N PRO A 412 -9.89 2.51 -27.44
CA PRO A 412 -11.29 2.61 -27.82
C PRO A 412 -12.14 1.48 -27.22
N GLY A 413 -13.32 1.83 -26.71
CA GLY A 413 -14.25 0.89 -26.06
C GLY A 413 -13.98 0.63 -24.58
N LEU A 414 -12.91 1.16 -24.00
CA LEU A 414 -12.65 1.10 -22.56
C LEU A 414 -13.41 2.22 -21.83
N GLN A 415 -14.54 1.89 -21.21
CA GLN A 415 -15.38 2.88 -20.53
C GLN A 415 -14.80 3.35 -19.20
N THR A 416 -15.07 4.62 -18.87
CA THR A 416 -14.73 5.22 -17.59
C THR A 416 -15.96 5.85 -16.91
N ASN A 417 -15.91 5.95 -15.59
CA ASN A 417 -16.91 6.72 -14.85
C ASN A 417 -16.63 8.23 -14.93
N LYS A 418 -17.51 9.07 -14.37
CA LYS A 418 -17.36 10.54 -14.36
C LYS A 418 -16.07 11.06 -13.73
N ARG A 419 -15.36 10.24 -12.96
CA ARG A 419 -14.08 10.58 -12.30
C ARG A 419 -12.86 10.01 -13.04
N GLY A 420 -13.05 9.39 -14.20
CA GLY A 420 -11.98 8.86 -15.05
C GLY A 420 -11.50 7.44 -14.71
N TYR A 421 -12.07 6.79 -13.69
CA TYR A 421 -11.73 5.40 -13.34
C TYR A 421 -12.35 4.41 -14.32
N ILE A 422 -11.67 3.31 -14.61
CA ILE A 422 -12.15 2.28 -15.54
C ILE A 422 -13.38 1.59 -14.93
N VAL A 423 -14.41 1.40 -15.75
CA VAL A 423 -15.59 0.62 -15.36
C VAL A 423 -15.29 -0.86 -15.58
N ALA A 424 -15.28 -1.62 -14.49
CA ALA A 424 -15.11 -3.06 -14.48
C ALA A 424 -16.06 -3.71 -13.46
N ASP A 425 -16.45 -4.95 -13.70
CA ASP A 425 -17.24 -5.74 -12.75
C ASP A 425 -16.42 -6.04 -11.49
N GLU A 426 -16.94 -5.73 -10.30
CA GLU A 426 -16.20 -5.84 -9.03
C GLU A 426 -15.85 -7.29 -8.64
N LYS A 427 -16.60 -8.28 -9.14
CA LYS A 427 -16.42 -9.70 -8.79
C LYS A 427 -15.47 -10.43 -9.73
N THR A 428 -15.31 -9.93 -10.94
CA THR A 428 -14.56 -10.61 -12.01
C THR A 428 -13.45 -9.75 -12.60
N GLY A 429 -13.48 -8.43 -12.42
CA GLY A 429 -12.58 -7.47 -13.06
C GLY A 429 -12.83 -7.29 -14.57
N LYS A 430 -13.86 -7.93 -15.16
CA LYS A 430 -14.16 -7.80 -16.58
C LYS A 430 -14.53 -6.36 -16.93
N THR A 431 -13.91 -5.81 -17.97
CA THR A 431 -14.35 -4.55 -18.57
C THR A 431 -15.36 -4.82 -19.69
N LEU A 432 -15.91 -3.77 -20.29
CA LEU A 432 -16.76 -3.90 -21.47
C LEU A 432 -15.97 -4.17 -22.76
N LYS A 433 -14.64 -3.99 -22.76
CA LYS A 433 -13.80 -4.37 -23.89
C LYS A 433 -13.42 -5.84 -23.74
N ARG A 434 -13.82 -6.66 -24.72
CA ARG A 434 -13.51 -8.10 -24.74
C ARG A 434 -12.01 -8.33 -24.65
N GLY A 435 -11.60 -9.31 -23.86
CA GLY A 435 -10.19 -9.64 -23.64
C GLY A 435 -9.46 -8.70 -22.66
N VAL A 436 -10.16 -7.72 -22.07
CA VAL A 436 -9.55 -6.73 -21.16
C VAL A 436 -10.23 -6.75 -19.79
N TRP A 437 -9.40 -6.88 -18.75
CA TRP A 437 -9.75 -6.78 -17.34
C TRP A 437 -9.10 -5.55 -16.72
N ALA A 438 -9.66 -5.06 -15.62
CA ALA A 438 -9.05 -4.03 -14.80
C ALA A 438 -9.33 -4.28 -13.31
N GLY A 439 -8.43 -3.84 -12.44
CA GLY A 439 -8.64 -3.97 -11.00
C GLY A 439 -7.65 -3.15 -10.17
N GLY A 440 -7.88 -3.14 -8.86
CA GLY A 440 -7.18 -2.28 -7.92
C GLY A 440 -7.60 -0.81 -8.07
N ASP A 441 -6.71 0.10 -7.69
CA ASP A 441 -7.03 1.52 -7.53
C ASP A 441 -7.53 2.22 -8.82
N ILE A 442 -7.23 1.68 -10.02
CA ILE A 442 -7.75 2.25 -11.28
C ILE A 442 -9.26 2.01 -11.47
N VAL A 443 -9.86 1.09 -10.72
CA VAL A 443 -11.31 0.82 -10.71
C VAL A 443 -11.96 1.45 -9.48
N THR A 444 -11.41 1.18 -8.28
CA THR A 444 -12.04 1.58 -7.01
C THR A 444 -11.71 3.01 -6.57
N GLY A 445 -10.66 3.62 -7.14
CA GLY A 445 -9.95 4.71 -6.51
C GLY A 445 -9.03 4.23 -5.38
N SER A 446 -8.22 5.14 -4.84
CA SER A 446 -7.23 4.84 -3.82
C SER A 446 -7.82 4.07 -2.64
N ALA A 447 -7.35 2.85 -2.45
CA ALA A 447 -7.81 1.95 -1.39
C ALA A 447 -6.61 1.48 -0.52
N THR A 448 -6.49 0.19 -0.26
CA THR A 448 -5.38 -0.42 0.47
C THR A 448 -4.69 -1.45 -0.41
N VAL A 449 -3.40 -1.70 -0.14
CA VAL A 449 -2.57 -2.67 -0.89
C VAL A 449 -3.28 -4.02 -1.06
N ILE A 450 -3.85 -4.54 0.02
CA ILE A 450 -4.51 -5.84 0.04
C ILE A 450 -5.89 -5.85 -0.63
N LEU A 451 -6.60 -4.73 -0.67
CA LEU A 451 -7.83 -4.63 -1.49
C LEU A 451 -7.49 -4.67 -2.97
N ALA A 452 -6.40 -4.01 -3.39
CA ALA A 452 -5.90 -4.13 -4.75
C ALA A 452 -5.49 -5.58 -5.07
N MET A 453 -4.80 -6.26 -4.15
CA MET A 453 -4.48 -7.69 -4.32
C MET A 453 -5.74 -8.57 -4.40
N GLY A 454 -6.76 -8.30 -3.57
CA GLY A 454 -8.05 -8.99 -3.63
C GLY A 454 -8.74 -8.84 -5.00
N ALA A 455 -8.78 -7.61 -5.53
CA ALA A 455 -9.29 -7.36 -6.88
C ALA A 455 -8.45 -8.09 -7.96
N GLY A 456 -7.12 -8.12 -7.80
CA GLY A 456 -6.22 -8.88 -8.66
C GLY A 456 -6.52 -10.39 -8.64
N ARG A 457 -6.70 -10.99 -7.47
CA ARG A 457 -7.06 -12.41 -7.30
C ARG A 457 -8.37 -12.76 -8.02
N LEU A 458 -9.39 -11.93 -7.87
CA LEU A 458 -10.67 -12.10 -8.55
C LEU A 458 -10.52 -12.01 -10.07
N ALA A 459 -9.76 -11.02 -10.55
CA ALA A 459 -9.46 -10.88 -11.97
C ALA A 459 -8.66 -12.06 -12.53
N ALA A 460 -7.66 -12.56 -11.81
CA ALA A 460 -6.88 -13.73 -12.24
C ALA A 460 -7.73 -15.00 -12.34
N ASN A 461 -8.69 -15.18 -11.44
CA ASN A 461 -9.67 -16.27 -11.54
C ASN A 461 -10.53 -16.12 -12.80
N SER A 462 -11.07 -14.93 -13.04
CA SER A 462 -11.90 -14.67 -14.21
C SER A 462 -11.13 -14.80 -15.53
N ILE A 463 -9.88 -14.31 -15.60
CA ILE A 463 -9.02 -14.45 -16.78
C ILE A 463 -8.76 -15.94 -17.06
N HIS A 464 -8.44 -16.72 -16.03
CA HIS A 464 -8.21 -18.16 -16.22
C HIS A 464 -9.45 -18.89 -16.72
N GLU A 465 -10.63 -18.63 -16.15
CA GLU A 465 -11.90 -19.17 -16.65
C GLU A 465 -12.14 -18.78 -18.11
N TYR A 466 -11.91 -17.51 -18.48
CA TYR A 466 -12.02 -17.07 -19.87
C TYR A 466 -11.13 -17.86 -20.83
N LEU A 467 -9.86 -18.02 -20.47
CA LEU A 467 -8.86 -18.66 -21.32
C LEU A 467 -9.02 -20.18 -21.43
N THR A 468 -9.80 -20.80 -20.53
CA THR A 468 -9.99 -22.25 -20.47
C THR A 468 -11.38 -22.69 -20.92
N ILE A 469 -12.41 -21.90 -20.65
CA ILE A 469 -13.83 -22.23 -20.88
C ILE A 469 -14.46 -21.33 -21.95
N GLY A 470 -13.95 -20.11 -22.14
CA GLY A 470 -14.53 -19.08 -23.02
C GLY A 470 -15.11 -17.88 -22.26
N TRP A 471 -15.55 -16.84 -22.99
CA TRP A 471 -15.95 -15.52 -22.44
C TRP A 471 -17.19 -15.55 -21.55
#